data_AF-A0A1G5SE33-F1
#
_entry.id   AF-A0A1G5SE33-F1
#
_cell.length_a   1.000
_cell.length_b   1.000
_cell.length_c   1.000
_cell.angle_alpha   90.00
_cell.angle_beta   90.00
_cell.angle_gamma   90.00
#
_symmetry.space_group_name_H-M   'P 1'
#
loop_
_entity.id
_entity.type
_entity.pdbx_description
1 polymer ?
#
loop_
_entity_poly.entity_id
_entity_poly.type
_entity_poly.pdbx_seq_one_letter_code
_entity_poly.pdbx_strand_id
1 'polypeptide(L)'
;MLILIKALAALFLFKLSVVSAQSFDFSGQAALELRGFPEASLWPGQVEGVQFSSFLEPEFRWRNADRDSLLKFTPFIRVDAADDKRTHFDIREANWRKIAGKWEFLVGATRIFWGVTESRHLVNIINQIDAVEDIDEEDFLGQPMVQVGHQSDFGRFDVFLMTGFRERTFPGRDGRLRTPLPVKTGDAVYGNSAEQWHPDVALRYSHFFGDFDLGLHVFRGINREPSLVLSADSQSFTPHYTLITQAGIDLQLTHDAWLWKFEGIVREGQGDTFAAVVAGLEYTFFQVAESDVDLGLIVEGLYDGRDKLSFNDIRDNQIFPTIYDKDIFLGTRLAFNDVQASSVLAGFVTDIEDGPATLRVEAERRFGEDLKIEFIGQAFFEEAPKNPVSFFRQDNFVTLRLSKFF
;
A
#
# COMPACT_ATOMS: atom_id res chain seq x y z
N MET A 1 4.03 -18.53 -26.27
CA MET A 1 3.04 -18.92 -25.24
C MET A 1 3.30 -20.32 -24.67
N LEU A 2 3.30 -21.41 -25.46
CA LEU A 2 3.52 -22.78 -24.95
C LEU A 2 4.93 -23.07 -24.34
N ILE A 3 5.96 -22.32 -24.76
CA ILE A 3 7.34 -22.50 -24.25
C ILE A 3 7.52 -21.82 -22.88
N LEU A 4 6.79 -20.74 -22.63
CA LEU A 4 6.81 -20.02 -21.34
C LEU A 4 6.05 -20.81 -20.25
N ILE A 5 4.95 -21.47 -20.63
CA ILE A 5 4.17 -22.36 -19.76
C ILE A 5 4.99 -23.60 -19.33
N LYS A 6 5.85 -24.11 -20.22
CA LYS A 6 6.78 -25.22 -19.87
C LYS A 6 7.95 -24.76 -19.00
N ALA A 7 8.37 -23.50 -19.09
CA ALA A 7 9.42 -22.94 -18.24
C ALA A 7 8.92 -22.71 -16.79
N LEU A 8 7.67 -22.27 -16.60
CA LEU A 8 7.06 -22.16 -15.27
C LEU A 8 6.83 -23.54 -14.61
N ALA A 9 6.49 -24.57 -15.39
CA ALA A 9 6.36 -25.94 -14.87
C ALA A 9 7.70 -26.57 -14.43
N ALA A 10 8.84 -26.04 -14.87
CA ALA A 10 10.16 -26.54 -14.50
C ALA A 10 10.71 -25.92 -13.18
N LEU A 11 10.11 -24.82 -12.69
CA LEU A 11 10.44 -24.25 -11.37
C LEU A 11 9.86 -25.07 -10.20
N PHE A 12 9.06 -26.10 -10.47
CA PHE A 12 8.36 -26.88 -9.44
C PHE A 12 9.22 -27.87 -8.63
N LEU A 13 10.51 -28.04 -8.92
CA LEU A 13 11.31 -29.11 -8.31
C LEU A 13 12.78 -28.74 -8.05
N PHE A 14 13.04 -27.70 -7.25
CA PHE A 14 14.38 -27.53 -6.65
C PHE A 14 14.30 -27.15 -5.17
N LYS A 15 14.31 -28.17 -4.29
CA LYS A 15 14.80 -27.99 -2.92
C LYS A 15 16.30 -28.26 -2.90
N LEU A 16 17.10 -27.20 -2.92
CA LEU A 16 18.53 -27.28 -2.59
C LEU A 16 18.70 -27.04 -1.09
N SER A 17 18.86 -28.13 -0.34
CA SER A 17 19.24 -28.06 1.07
C SER A 17 20.76 -28.06 1.15
N VAL A 18 21.38 -26.87 1.17
CA VAL A 18 22.79 -26.73 1.53
C VAL A 18 22.85 -26.32 3.00
N VAL A 19 23.20 -27.28 3.86
CA VAL A 19 23.53 -26.99 5.26
C VAL A 19 24.89 -26.29 5.28
N SER A 20 24.89 -24.98 5.47
CA SER A 20 26.07 -24.18 5.76
C SER A 20 25.78 -23.30 6.99
N ALA A 21 26.81 -22.94 7.75
CA ALA A 21 26.70 -21.99 8.86
C ALA A 21 26.20 -20.60 8.39
N GLN A 22 26.24 -20.36 7.08
CA GLN A 22 25.54 -19.30 6.39
C GLN A 22 24.26 -19.88 5.78
N SER A 23 23.09 -19.38 6.19
CA SER A 23 21.81 -19.84 5.66
C SER A 23 21.47 -19.02 4.41
N PHE A 24 21.48 -19.66 3.25
CA PHE A 24 20.75 -19.17 2.09
C PHE A 24 19.34 -19.76 2.15
N ASP A 25 18.36 -18.89 2.31
CA ASP A 25 16.95 -19.25 2.28
C ASP A 25 16.37 -18.76 0.94
N PHE A 26 15.68 -19.67 0.25
CA PHE A 26 14.88 -19.37 -0.91
C PHE A 26 13.44 -19.67 -0.56
N SER A 27 12.56 -18.70 -0.78
CA SER A 27 11.13 -18.86 -0.61
C SER A 27 10.38 -17.97 -1.58
N GLY A 28 9.07 -17.88 -1.48
CA GLY A 28 8.30 -16.87 -2.20
C GLY A 28 6.89 -17.32 -2.49
N GLN A 29 6.26 -16.66 -3.45
CA GLN A 29 4.91 -17.01 -3.89
C GLN A 29 4.72 -16.84 -5.39
N ALA A 30 3.83 -17.68 -5.95
CA ALA A 30 3.25 -17.50 -7.26
C ALA A 30 1.74 -17.49 -7.13
N ALA A 31 1.05 -16.58 -7.82
CA ALA A 31 -0.39 -16.47 -7.71
C ALA A 31 -1.09 -16.38 -9.07
N LEU A 32 -2.31 -16.89 -9.12
CA LEU A 32 -3.28 -16.67 -10.18
C LEU A 32 -4.40 -15.80 -9.65
N GLU A 33 -4.83 -14.83 -10.44
CA GLU A 33 -5.85 -13.85 -10.07
C GLU A 33 -6.92 -13.78 -11.16
N LEU A 34 -8.18 -13.82 -10.74
CA LEU A 34 -9.35 -13.62 -11.57
C LEU A 34 -10.14 -12.44 -11.00
N ARG A 35 -10.23 -11.34 -11.74
CA ARG A 35 -11.02 -10.15 -11.37
C ARG A 35 -12.20 -9.99 -12.31
N GLY A 36 -13.42 -9.99 -11.77
CA GLY A 36 -14.66 -9.80 -12.53
C GLY A 36 -15.30 -8.45 -12.23
N PHE A 37 -15.69 -7.74 -13.28
CA PHE A 37 -16.43 -6.49 -13.26
C PHE A 37 -17.87 -6.77 -13.75
N PRO A 38 -18.90 -6.63 -12.89
CA PRO A 38 -20.28 -6.92 -13.25
C PRO A 38 -20.90 -5.82 -14.12
N GLU A 39 -20.29 -4.63 -14.16
CA GLU A 39 -20.78 -3.47 -14.88
C GLU A 39 -19.94 -3.18 -16.13
N ALA A 40 -20.61 -2.58 -17.13
CA ALA A 40 -19.93 -2.05 -18.31
C ALA A 40 -18.92 -0.97 -17.91
N SER A 41 -17.83 -0.89 -18.65
CA SER A 41 -16.81 0.13 -18.42
C SER A 41 -17.36 1.54 -18.55
N LEU A 42 -16.92 2.41 -17.64
CA LEU A 42 -17.27 3.82 -17.67
C LEU A 42 -16.47 4.57 -18.74
N TRP A 43 -15.19 4.23 -18.88
CA TRP A 43 -14.25 4.92 -19.74
C TRP A 43 -13.93 4.12 -21.00
N PRO A 44 -13.80 4.77 -22.17
CA PRO A 44 -13.49 4.05 -23.41
C PRO A 44 -12.18 3.27 -23.35
N GLY A 45 -12.24 2.00 -23.76
CA GLY A 45 -11.09 1.10 -23.88
C GLY A 45 -10.87 0.16 -22.70
N GLN A 46 -11.52 0.38 -21.55
CA GLN A 46 -11.31 -0.48 -20.40
C GLN A 46 -11.83 -1.90 -20.66
N VAL A 47 -11.20 -2.88 -20.01
CA VAL A 47 -11.62 -4.27 -20.06
C VAL A 47 -13.05 -4.45 -19.55
N GLU A 48 -13.77 -5.36 -20.22
CA GLU A 48 -15.14 -5.75 -19.89
C GLU A 48 -15.17 -7.16 -19.30
N GLY A 49 -16.09 -7.39 -18.36
CA GLY A 49 -16.34 -8.71 -17.80
C GLY A 49 -15.20 -9.19 -16.90
N VAL A 50 -14.25 -9.95 -17.43
CA VAL A 50 -13.27 -10.69 -16.62
C VAL A 50 -11.84 -10.40 -17.06
N GLN A 51 -10.98 -10.08 -16.10
CA GLN A 51 -9.55 -9.87 -16.23
C GLN A 51 -8.79 -10.97 -15.50
N PHE A 52 -7.81 -11.56 -16.18
CA PHE A 52 -6.95 -12.59 -15.62
C PHE A 52 -5.53 -12.04 -15.47
N SER A 53 -4.89 -12.33 -14.35
CA SER A 53 -3.47 -12.04 -14.17
C SER A 53 -2.76 -13.12 -13.36
N SER A 54 -1.44 -13.11 -13.40
CA SER A 54 -0.60 -13.96 -12.57
C SER A 54 0.65 -13.21 -12.15
N PHE A 55 1.17 -13.49 -10.96
CA PHE A 55 2.45 -12.94 -10.53
C PHE A 55 3.34 -13.99 -9.88
N LEU A 56 4.63 -13.68 -9.84
CA LEU A 56 5.68 -14.47 -9.19
C LEU A 56 6.60 -13.53 -8.41
N GLU A 57 6.77 -13.82 -7.13
CA GLU A 57 7.54 -13.04 -6.17
C GLU A 57 8.44 -13.96 -5.35
N PRO A 58 9.60 -14.38 -5.88
CA PRO A 58 10.57 -15.15 -5.13
C PRO A 58 11.31 -14.24 -4.16
N GLU A 59 11.81 -14.83 -3.09
CA GLU A 59 12.56 -14.17 -2.05
C GLU A 59 13.85 -14.94 -1.79
N PHE A 60 14.98 -14.23 -1.91
CA PHE A 60 16.30 -14.74 -1.61
C PHE A 60 16.81 -14.04 -0.35
N ARG A 61 17.17 -14.82 0.66
CA ARG A 61 17.77 -14.31 1.89
C ARG A 61 19.09 -14.99 2.15
N TRP A 62 20.09 -14.21 2.52
CA TRP A 62 21.34 -14.74 3.05
C TRP A 62 21.58 -14.15 4.44
N ARG A 63 21.93 -15.01 5.40
CA ARG A 63 22.37 -14.58 6.73
C ARG A 63 23.79 -15.06 6.99
N ASN A 64 24.58 -14.21 7.63
CA ASN A 64 25.88 -14.62 8.14
C ASN A 64 25.73 -15.54 9.37
N ALA A 65 26.84 -16.16 9.79
CA ALA A 65 26.84 -17.10 10.91
C ALA A 65 26.34 -16.49 12.24
N ASP A 66 26.66 -15.22 12.49
CA ASP A 66 26.25 -14.49 13.69
C ASP A 66 24.78 -14.02 13.64
N ARG A 67 24.09 -14.21 12.51
CA ARG A 67 22.72 -13.78 12.21
C ARG A 67 22.45 -12.29 12.41
N ASP A 68 23.51 -11.50 12.46
CA ASP A 68 23.45 -10.06 12.62
C ASP A 68 23.49 -9.33 11.27
N SER A 69 23.73 -10.04 10.17
CA SER A 69 23.76 -9.52 8.81
C SER A 69 22.75 -10.28 7.95
N LEU A 70 21.94 -9.55 7.18
CA LEU A 70 20.94 -10.09 6.26
C LEU A 70 21.11 -9.41 4.90
N LEU A 71 21.23 -10.19 3.84
CA LEU A 71 20.97 -9.73 2.47
C LEU A 71 19.58 -10.24 2.07
N LYS A 72 18.75 -9.37 1.52
CA LYS A 72 17.41 -9.70 1.00
C LYS A 72 17.29 -9.22 -0.44
N PHE A 73 16.78 -10.09 -1.30
CA PHE A 73 16.46 -9.77 -2.69
C PHE A 73 15.11 -10.39 -3.07
N THR A 74 14.16 -9.57 -3.50
CA THR A 74 12.78 -9.95 -3.78
C THR A 74 12.37 -9.34 -5.13
N PRO A 75 12.68 -9.99 -6.26
CA PRO A 75 12.15 -9.56 -7.55
C PRO A 75 10.66 -9.92 -7.63
N PHE A 76 9.95 -9.24 -8.51
CA PHE A 76 8.53 -9.42 -8.75
C PHE A 76 8.26 -9.32 -10.24
N ILE A 77 7.39 -10.18 -10.74
CA ILE A 77 6.88 -10.09 -12.09
C ILE A 77 5.37 -10.35 -12.07
N ARG A 78 4.61 -9.47 -12.71
CA ARG A 78 3.20 -9.66 -13.00
C ARG A 78 3.00 -9.71 -14.51
N VAL A 79 2.10 -10.58 -14.94
CA VAL A 79 1.56 -10.61 -16.30
C VAL A 79 0.05 -10.49 -16.20
N ASP A 80 -0.51 -9.48 -16.85
CA ASP A 80 -1.92 -9.19 -16.90
C ASP A 80 -2.43 -9.35 -18.34
N ALA A 81 -3.61 -9.94 -18.50
CA ALA A 81 -4.17 -10.26 -19.81
C ALA A 81 -4.84 -9.05 -20.49
N ALA A 82 -5.12 -7.97 -19.76
CA ALA A 82 -5.91 -6.85 -20.25
C ALA A 82 -5.13 -5.53 -20.25
N ASP A 83 -4.42 -5.22 -19.16
CA ASP A 83 -3.72 -3.94 -19.01
C ASP A 83 -2.20 -4.12 -19.13
N ASP A 84 -1.61 -3.51 -20.16
CA ASP A 84 -0.17 -3.55 -20.42
C ASP A 84 0.64 -2.87 -19.31
N LYS A 85 0.07 -1.87 -18.62
CA LYS A 85 0.72 -1.20 -17.47
C LYS A 85 0.76 -2.07 -16.22
N ARG A 86 -0.15 -3.01 -16.09
CA ARG A 86 -0.18 -3.99 -14.99
C ARG A 86 0.72 -5.20 -15.26
N THR A 87 1.21 -5.37 -16.49
CA THR A 87 2.30 -6.30 -16.80
C THR A 87 3.64 -5.61 -16.55
N HIS A 88 4.31 -5.97 -15.46
CA HIS A 88 5.57 -5.31 -15.09
C HIS A 88 6.54 -6.25 -14.37
N PHE A 89 7.79 -5.80 -14.32
CA PHE A 89 8.84 -6.37 -13.49
C PHE A 89 9.30 -5.30 -12.50
N ASP A 90 9.45 -5.69 -11.24
CA ASP A 90 9.95 -4.82 -10.18
C ASP A 90 10.97 -5.55 -9.30
N ILE A 91 11.83 -4.80 -8.63
CA ILE A 91 12.60 -5.28 -7.49
C ILE A 91 11.92 -4.70 -6.25
N ARG A 92 11.07 -5.51 -5.60
CA ARG A 92 10.35 -5.07 -4.39
C ARG A 92 11.31 -4.71 -3.28
N GLU A 93 12.33 -5.54 -3.09
CA GLU A 93 13.39 -5.31 -2.10
C GLU A 93 14.74 -5.82 -2.60
N ALA A 94 15.78 -5.05 -2.34
CA ALA A 94 17.18 -5.42 -2.56
C ALA A 94 18.03 -4.66 -1.55
N ASN A 95 18.22 -5.24 -0.37
CA ASN A 95 18.88 -4.55 0.74
C ASN A 95 19.85 -5.44 1.52
N TRP A 96 20.80 -4.78 2.16
CA TRP A 96 21.65 -5.33 3.20
C TRP A 96 21.31 -4.67 4.52
N ARG A 97 21.11 -5.48 5.56
CA ARG A 97 20.89 -5.04 6.93
C ARG A 97 21.97 -5.60 7.85
N LYS A 98 22.48 -4.78 8.75
CA LYS A 98 23.43 -5.14 9.81
C LYS A 98 22.96 -4.65 11.17
N ILE A 99 22.93 -5.53 12.14
CA ILE A 99 22.72 -5.23 13.56
C ILE A 99 24.09 -5.26 14.25
N ALA A 100 24.41 -4.20 15.01
CA ALA A 100 25.65 -4.05 15.74
C ALA A 100 25.37 -3.49 17.14
N GLY A 101 25.03 -4.39 18.07
CA GLY A 101 24.63 -4.01 19.43
C GLY A 101 23.31 -3.22 19.42
N LYS A 102 23.37 -1.95 19.85
CA LYS A 102 22.21 -1.03 19.86
C LYS A 102 21.96 -0.35 18.50
N TRP A 103 22.82 -0.57 17.50
CA TRP A 103 22.71 0.06 16.19
C TRP A 103 22.20 -0.92 15.13
N GLU A 104 21.41 -0.41 14.19
CA GLU A 104 20.96 -1.11 13.00
C GLU A 104 21.28 -0.26 11.78
N PHE A 105 21.85 -0.86 10.75
CA PHE A 105 22.18 -0.21 9.49
C PHE A 105 21.46 -0.96 8.37
N LEU A 106 20.82 -0.23 7.47
CA LEU A 106 20.23 -0.78 6.25
C LEU A 106 20.68 0.04 5.06
N VAL A 107 21.07 -0.64 3.98
CA VAL A 107 21.45 -0.02 2.70
C VAL A 107 20.80 -0.79 1.56
N GLY A 108 20.13 -0.09 0.66
CA GLY A 108 19.51 -0.66 -0.54
C GLY A 108 18.06 -0.24 -0.72
N ALA A 109 17.32 -0.96 -1.55
CA ALA A 109 15.89 -0.75 -1.75
C ALA A 109 15.07 -1.58 -0.76
N THR A 110 14.19 -0.94 -0.01
CA THR A 110 13.33 -1.62 0.97
C THR A 110 11.94 -1.01 1.03
N ARG A 111 10.98 -1.77 1.54
CA ARG A 111 9.66 -1.29 1.93
C ARG A 111 9.66 -1.03 3.43
N ILE A 112 9.18 0.14 3.83
CA ILE A 112 9.03 0.59 5.20
C ILE A 112 7.56 0.93 5.39
N PHE A 113 6.99 0.47 6.50
CA PHE A 113 5.61 0.75 6.85
C PHE A 113 5.54 1.13 8.33
N TRP A 114 4.82 2.20 8.60
CA TRP A 114 4.32 2.53 9.92
C TRP A 114 2.95 3.17 9.72
N GLY A 115 1.97 2.68 10.45
CA GLY A 115 0.56 3.00 10.33
C GLY A 115 -0.17 2.10 11.32
N VAL A 116 -1.20 2.62 11.96
CA VAL A 116 -1.96 1.92 12.99
C VAL A 116 -3.45 1.81 12.64
N THR A 117 -3.97 2.72 11.81
CA THR A 117 -5.38 2.78 11.39
C THR A 117 -5.70 1.78 10.27
N GLU A 118 -6.98 1.46 10.05
CA GLU A 118 -7.43 0.46 9.07
C GLU A 118 -7.77 1.09 7.71
N SER A 119 -8.38 2.27 7.74
CA SER A 119 -8.99 2.88 6.55
C SER A 119 -8.01 3.64 5.67
N ARG A 120 -6.98 4.26 6.28
CA ARG A 120 -5.94 5.02 5.58
C ARG A 120 -4.71 5.27 6.46
N HIS A 121 -3.52 4.96 5.95
CA HIS A 121 -2.26 5.21 6.66
C HIS A 121 -1.63 6.57 6.29
N LEU A 122 -2.06 7.66 6.94
CA LEU A 122 -1.56 9.03 6.70
C LEU A 122 -0.06 9.19 6.97
N VAL A 123 0.45 8.47 7.98
CA VAL A 123 1.84 8.63 8.40
C VAL A 123 2.83 7.92 7.48
N ASN A 124 2.37 6.97 6.67
CA ASN A 124 3.22 6.19 5.78
C ASN A 124 3.65 7.01 4.55
N ILE A 125 4.85 7.59 4.61
CA ILE A 125 5.34 8.57 3.61
C ILE A 125 6.65 8.17 2.92
N ILE A 126 7.27 7.06 3.34
CA ILE A 126 8.60 6.68 2.83
C ILE A 126 8.50 6.11 1.42
N ASN A 127 7.66 5.10 1.25
CA ASN A 127 7.53 4.34 0.03
C ASN A 127 6.43 4.91 -0.88
N GLN A 128 6.64 4.78 -2.19
CA GLN A 128 5.65 5.13 -3.20
C GLN A 128 4.66 3.96 -3.37
N ILE A 129 3.37 4.26 -3.51
CA ILE A 129 2.33 3.26 -3.81
C ILE A 129 2.47 2.73 -5.24
N ASP A 130 2.27 1.43 -5.42
CA ASP A 130 2.18 0.72 -6.69
C ASP A 130 0.70 0.55 -7.12
N ALA A 131 0.09 1.63 -7.61
CA ALA A 131 -1.36 1.68 -7.84
C ALA A 131 -1.87 0.83 -9.04
N VAL A 132 -0.99 0.08 -9.72
CA VAL A 132 -1.43 -0.95 -10.68
C VAL A 132 -1.72 -2.29 -10.02
N GLU A 133 -1.28 -2.51 -8.78
CA GLU A 133 -1.50 -3.77 -8.07
C GLU A 133 -2.92 -3.85 -7.50
N ASP A 134 -3.27 -2.91 -6.62
CA ASP A 134 -4.61 -2.72 -6.05
C ASP A 134 -4.91 -1.22 -5.77
N ILE A 135 -6.18 -0.92 -5.50
CA ILE A 135 -6.69 0.44 -5.23
C ILE A 135 -6.70 0.79 -3.73
N ASP A 136 -6.50 -0.18 -2.86
CA ASP A 136 -6.49 -0.01 -1.39
C ASP A 136 -5.30 0.81 -0.86
N GLU A 137 -4.32 1.13 -1.70
CA GLU A 137 -3.11 1.87 -1.34
C GLU A 137 -2.14 1.12 -0.40
N GLU A 138 -2.20 -0.21 -0.36
CA GLU A 138 -1.35 -1.05 0.52
C GLU A 138 -0.17 -1.72 -0.19
N ASP A 139 -0.14 -1.69 -1.52
CA ASP A 139 1.00 -2.18 -2.30
C ASP A 139 2.04 -1.07 -2.52
N PHE A 140 3.28 -1.30 -2.10
CA PHE A 140 4.35 -0.30 -2.15
C PHE A 140 5.51 -0.70 -3.07
N LEU A 141 6.14 0.28 -3.70
CA LEU A 141 7.44 0.15 -4.36
C LEU A 141 8.58 0.21 -3.34
N GLY A 142 9.62 -0.59 -3.52
CA GLY A 142 10.83 -0.51 -2.70
C GLY A 142 11.57 0.81 -2.91
N GLN A 143 11.89 1.54 -1.84
CA GLN A 143 12.58 2.83 -1.88
C GLN A 143 14.08 2.63 -1.62
N PRO A 144 14.98 3.06 -2.54
CA PRO A 144 16.41 3.08 -2.28
C PRO A 144 16.77 4.06 -1.15
N MET A 145 17.51 3.57 -0.15
CA MET A 145 17.86 4.33 1.03
C MET A 145 19.11 3.81 1.75
N VAL A 146 19.62 4.67 2.63
CA VAL A 146 20.42 4.31 3.79
C VAL A 146 19.58 4.64 5.03
N GLN A 147 19.40 3.66 5.91
CA GLN A 147 18.76 3.84 7.21
C GLN A 147 19.77 3.52 8.31
N VAL A 148 19.78 4.37 9.35
CA VAL A 148 20.51 4.13 10.59
C VAL A 148 19.52 4.19 11.75
N GLY A 149 19.35 3.06 12.43
CA GLY A 149 18.55 2.90 13.63
C GLY A 149 19.42 2.82 14.88
N HIS A 150 18.98 3.42 15.97
CA HIS A 150 19.58 3.30 17.29
C HIS A 150 18.52 3.00 18.34
N GLN A 151 18.66 1.84 19.01
CA GLN A 151 17.83 1.46 20.14
C GLN A 151 18.42 2.01 21.44
N SER A 152 17.64 2.82 22.16
CA SER A 152 17.97 3.30 23.50
C SER A 152 16.99 2.76 24.54
N ASP A 153 17.21 3.11 25.81
CA ASP A 153 16.35 2.70 26.92
C ASP A 153 15.03 3.50 26.95
N PHE A 154 14.96 4.63 26.22
CA PHE A 154 13.79 5.51 26.14
C PHE A 154 13.14 5.51 24.76
N GLY A 155 13.50 4.59 23.87
CA GLY A 155 12.92 4.46 22.53
C GLY A 155 13.94 4.21 21.43
N ARG A 156 13.42 4.04 20.21
CA ARG A 156 14.18 3.84 18.98
C ARG A 156 14.24 5.14 18.17
N PHE A 157 15.39 5.42 17.60
CA PHE A 157 15.63 6.55 16.71
C PHE A 157 16.06 6.03 15.35
N ASP A 158 15.38 6.43 14.28
CA ASP A 158 15.75 6.08 12.91
C ASP A 158 16.00 7.34 12.08
N VAL A 159 17.08 7.32 11.31
CA VAL A 159 17.43 8.33 10.31
C VAL A 159 17.40 7.66 8.95
N PHE A 160 16.66 8.24 8.01
CA PHE A 160 16.53 7.76 6.64
C PHE A 160 17.10 8.81 5.69
N LEU A 161 17.98 8.37 4.80
CA LEU A 161 18.46 9.14 3.66
C LEU A 161 18.11 8.38 2.38
N MET A 162 17.35 9.01 1.50
CA MET A 162 16.77 8.39 0.30
C MET A 162 17.19 9.17 -0.94
N THR A 163 17.41 8.47 -2.04
CA THR A 163 17.60 9.02 -3.38
C THR A 163 17.11 8.00 -4.40
N GLY A 164 16.93 8.38 -5.66
CA GLY A 164 16.32 7.49 -6.66
C GLY A 164 14.84 7.28 -6.35
N PHE A 165 14.12 8.40 -6.21
CA PHE A 165 12.67 8.42 -6.09
C PHE A 165 12.03 7.58 -7.20
N ARG A 166 10.94 6.91 -6.84
CA ARG A 166 10.19 6.05 -7.73
C ARG A 166 8.82 6.66 -7.96
N GLU A 167 8.44 6.79 -9.23
CA GLU A 167 7.15 7.33 -9.63
C GLU A 167 6.02 6.36 -9.27
N ARG A 168 4.85 6.91 -8.90
CA ARG A 168 3.60 6.16 -8.74
C ARG A 168 3.24 5.49 -10.07
N THR A 169 2.96 4.20 -10.02
CA THR A 169 2.38 3.49 -11.17
C THR A 169 0.90 3.87 -11.29
N PHE A 170 0.35 3.81 -12.50
CA PHE A 170 -1.06 4.10 -12.77
C PHE A 170 -1.59 3.08 -13.77
N PRO A 171 -2.85 2.61 -13.61
CA PRO A 171 -3.45 1.73 -14.60
C PRO A 171 -3.46 2.34 -16.00
N GLY A 172 -3.30 1.49 -17.00
CA GLY A 172 -3.24 1.87 -18.40
C GLY A 172 -4.61 2.21 -18.98
N ARG A 173 -4.64 2.50 -20.29
CA ARG A 173 -5.90 2.85 -20.99
C ARG A 173 -6.95 1.75 -20.89
N ASP A 174 -6.49 0.51 -20.96
CA ASP A 174 -7.33 -0.69 -21.01
C ASP A 174 -7.63 -1.24 -19.59
N GLY A 175 -7.00 -0.68 -18.56
CA GLY A 175 -7.23 -1.03 -17.16
C GLY A 175 -8.51 -0.42 -16.57
N ARG A 176 -9.16 -1.15 -15.66
CA ARG A 176 -10.18 -0.61 -14.73
C ARG A 176 -9.50 0.11 -13.57
N LEU A 177 -10.29 0.74 -12.70
CA LEU A 177 -9.81 1.46 -11.50
C LEU A 177 -8.86 2.60 -11.86
N ARG A 178 -9.18 3.32 -12.95
CA ARG A 178 -8.35 4.42 -13.46
C ARG A 178 -9.09 5.74 -13.49
N THR A 179 -8.33 6.82 -13.54
CA THR A 179 -8.84 8.17 -13.82
C THR A 179 -9.48 8.25 -15.21
N PRO A 180 -10.30 9.27 -15.49
CA PRO A 180 -11.00 9.41 -16.77
C PRO A 180 -10.08 9.37 -18.00
N LEU A 181 -8.89 9.97 -17.87
CA LEU A 181 -7.87 10.01 -18.90
C LEU A 181 -6.63 9.24 -18.44
N PRO A 182 -5.93 8.52 -19.35
CA PRO A 182 -4.68 7.85 -19.02
C PRO A 182 -3.63 8.79 -18.43
N VAL A 183 -2.84 8.28 -17.50
CA VAL A 183 -1.71 9.01 -16.91
C VAL A 183 -0.41 8.63 -17.64
N LYS A 184 0.34 9.63 -18.11
CA LYS A 184 1.65 9.44 -18.73
C LYS A 184 2.73 9.42 -17.66
N THR A 185 2.86 8.30 -16.96
CA THR A 185 3.82 8.16 -15.84
C THR A 185 5.24 8.56 -16.22
N GLY A 186 5.75 8.11 -17.38
CA GLY A 186 7.11 8.40 -17.83
C GLY A 186 7.40 9.84 -18.27
N ASP A 187 6.39 10.71 -18.24
CA ASP A 187 6.53 12.15 -18.53
C ASP A 187 6.48 13.00 -17.24
N ALA A 188 6.69 12.37 -16.08
CA ALA A 188 6.59 13.02 -14.78
C ALA A 188 7.44 14.29 -14.68
N VAL A 189 6.90 15.31 -14.02
CA VAL A 189 7.56 16.60 -13.79
C VAL A 189 7.84 16.77 -12.31
N TYR A 190 9.01 17.29 -11.98
CA TYR A 190 9.46 17.49 -10.61
C TYR A 190 9.57 18.99 -10.29
N GLY A 191 9.12 19.39 -9.10
CA GLY A 191 9.26 20.73 -8.56
C GLY A 191 10.69 21.07 -8.10
N ASN A 192 11.69 20.30 -8.53
CA ASN A 192 13.09 20.43 -8.14
C ASN A 192 14.01 20.11 -9.33
N SER A 193 15.23 20.65 -9.34
CA SER A 193 16.17 20.50 -10.46
C SER A 193 16.94 19.17 -10.48
N ALA A 194 16.92 18.40 -9.39
CA ALA A 194 17.54 17.09 -9.30
C ALA A 194 16.59 15.95 -9.71
N GLU A 195 15.35 16.29 -10.08
CA GLU A 195 14.31 15.34 -10.50
C GLU A 195 14.16 14.20 -9.49
N GLN A 196 14.17 12.94 -9.94
CA GLN A 196 14.10 11.74 -9.11
C GLN A 196 15.34 11.51 -8.23
N TRP A 197 16.44 12.24 -8.46
CA TRP A 197 17.68 12.10 -7.68
C TRP A 197 17.76 13.04 -6.49
N HIS A 198 16.73 13.85 -6.25
CA HIS A 198 16.65 14.68 -5.05
C HIS A 198 16.86 13.85 -3.76
N PRO A 199 17.70 14.32 -2.83
CA PRO A 199 17.90 13.63 -1.56
C PRO A 199 16.72 13.90 -0.62
N ASP A 200 15.97 12.86 -0.31
CA ASP A 200 14.89 12.90 0.66
C ASP A 200 15.40 12.42 2.03
N VAL A 201 14.90 13.02 3.11
CA VAL A 201 15.34 12.71 4.49
C VAL A 201 14.13 12.51 5.39
N ALA A 202 14.22 11.52 6.28
CA ALA A 202 13.26 11.36 7.37
C ALA A 202 13.96 11.08 8.69
N LEU A 203 13.34 11.54 9.78
CA LEU A 203 13.67 11.16 11.14
C LEU A 203 12.44 10.54 11.78
N ARG A 204 12.60 9.42 12.48
CA ARG A 204 11.53 8.79 13.25
C ARG A 204 12.01 8.48 14.66
N TYR A 205 11.15 8.74 15.63
CA TYR A 205 11.26 8.26 16.99
C TYR A 205 10.08 7.33 17.26
N SER A 206 10.32 6.18 17.88
CA SER A 206 9.25 5.31 18.36
C SER A 206 9.53 4.74 19.74
N HIS A 207 8.49 4.56 20.53
CA HIS A 207 8.60 3.96 21.85
C HIS A 207 7.28 3.32 22.28
N PHE A 208 7.37 2.16 22.92
CA PHE A 208 6.26 1.55 23.62
C PHE A 208 6.45 1.74 25.13
N PHE A 209 5.38 2.12 25.84
CA PHE A 209 5.39 2.30 27.29
C PHE A 209 4.05 1.88 27.90
N GLY A 210 4.06 0.80 28.67
CA GLY A 210 2.82 0.17 29.13
C GLY A 210 2.01 -0.34 27.94
N ASP A 211 0.77 0.13 27.84
CA ASP A 211 -0.18 -0.24 26.80
C ASP A 211 -0.11 0.68 25.56
N PHE A 212 0.74 1.72 25.61
CA PHE A 212 0.90 2.70 24.54
C PHE A 212 2.03 2.35 23.58
N ASP A 213 1.78 2.50 22.28
CA ASP A 213 2.80 2.58 21.23
C ASP A 213 2.72 3.98 20.58
N LEU A 214 3.84 4.71 20.57
CA LEU A 214 3.95 6.06 20.04
C LEU A 214 5.05 6.12 18.97
N GLY A 215 4.70 6.66 17.81
CA GLY A 215 5.61 7.10 16.77
C GLY A 215 5.52 8.59 16.51
N LEU A 216 6.66 9.23 16.29
CA LEU A 216 6.78 10.61 15.82
C LEU A 216 7.73 10.63 14.63
N HIS A 217 7.42 11.39 13.58
CA HIS A 217 8.34 11.55 12.46
C HIS A 217 8.32 12.95 11.87
N VAL A 218 9.41 13.26 11.17
CA VAL A 218 9.48 14.36 10.21
C VAL A 218 10.10 13.84 8.91
N PHE A 219 9.51 14.22 7.79
CA PHE A 219 9.94 13.90 6.44
C PHE A 219 10.11 15.18 5.63
N ARG A 220 11.19 15.28 4.86
CA ARG A 220 11.38 16.30 3.84
C ARG A 220 11.87 15.66 2.56
N GLY A 221 11.10 15.81 1.49
CA GLY A 221 11.42 15.15 0.23
C GLY A 221 10.34 15.31 -0.83
N ILE A 222 10.45 14.52 -1.90
CA ILE A 222 9.47 14.48 -2.99
C ILE A 222 8.12 13.95 -2.44
N ASN A 223 7.01 14.54 -2.87
CA ASN A 223 5.67 14.08 -2.49
C ASN A 223 5.38 12.67 -3.01
N ARG A 224 4.67 11.84 -2.24
CA ARG A 224 4.24 10.48 -2.66
C ARG A 224 2.83 10.49 -3.28
N GLU A 225 2.16 11.62 -3.24
CA GLU A 225 0.84 11.86 -3.83
C GLU A 225 0.98 12.89 -4.97
N PRO A 226 1.39 12.48 -6.19
CA PRO A 226 1.59 13.42 -7.30
C PRO A 226 0.29 14.07 -7.71
N SER A 227 0.32 15.37 -7.99
CA SER A 227 -0.79 16.02 -8.69
C SER A 227 -0.88 15.56 -10.15
N LEU A 228 -2.08 15.53 -10.71
CA LEU A 228 -2.32 15.13 -12.09
C LEU A 228 -2.67 16.36 -12.93
N VAL A 229 -1.73 16.80 -13.76
CA VAL A 229 -1.89 17.99 -14.62
C VAL A 229 -2.42 17.56 -15.98
N LEU A 230 -3.52 18.18 -16.42
CA LEU A 230 -4.10 17.89 -17.73
C LEU A 230 -3.15 18.33 -18.85
N SER A 231 -2.88 17.44 -19.80
CA SER A 231 -2.04 17.75 -20.95
C SER A 231 -2.66 18.83 -21.85
N ALA A 232 -1.83 19.56 -22.60
CA ALA A 232 -2.29 20.65 -23.47
C ALA A 232 -3.32 20.23 -24.53
N ASP A 233 -3.25 18.96 -24.98
CA ASP A 233 -4.22 18.34 -25.90
C ASP A 233 -5.46 17.75 -25.22
N SER A 234 -5.54 17.83 -23.88
CA SER A 234 -6.63 17.32 -23.04
C SER A 234 -6.91 15.82 -23.20
N GLN A 235 -5.89 15.03 -23.54
CA GLN A 235 -6.02 13.58 -23.78
C GLN A 235 -5.36 12.71 -22.70
N SER A 236 -4.61 13.31 -21.78
CA SER A 236 -3.88 12.58 -20.74
C SER A 236 -3.61 13.46 -19.53
N PHE A 237 -3.23 12.82 -18.42
CA PHE A 237 -2.64 13.50 -17.28
C PHE A 237 -1.13 13.27 -17.22
N THR A 238 -0.39 14.26 -16.75
CA THR A 238 1.04 14.17 -16.43
C THR A 238 1.21 14.30 -14.91
N PRO A 239 1.87 13.35 -14.24
CA PRO A 239 2.19 13.47 -12.82
C PRO A 239 3.13 14.64 -12.56
N HIS A 240 2.82 15.46 -11.55
CA HIS A 240 3.68 16.52 -11.08
C HIS A 240 3.95 16.37 -9.58
N TYR A 241 5.23 16.18 -9.24
CA TYR A 241 5.72 15.91 -7.90
C TYR A 241 6.34 17.17 -7.28
N THR A 242 5.75 17.69 -6.22
CA THR A 242 6.31 18.79 -5.44
C THR A 242 7.24 18.30 -4.33
N LEU A 243 8.03 19.20 -3.74
CA LEU A 243 8.73 18.93 -2.49
C LEU A 243 7.83 19.28 -1.32
N ILE A 244 7.77 18.41 -0.32
CA ILE A 244 6.98 18.59 0.89
C ILE A 244 7.83 18.52 2.15
N THR A 245 7.33 19.14 3.21
CA THR A 245 7.73 18.83 4.58
C THR A 245 6.51 18.28 5.31
N GLN A 246 6.62 17.12 5.93
CA GLN A 246 5.57 16.49 6.73
C GLN A 246 6.09 16.19 8.13
N ALA A 247 5.36 16.63 9.15
CA ALA A 247 5.51 16.12 10.51
C ALA A 247 4.29 15.25 10.84
N GLY A 248 4.49 14.18 11.61
CA GLY A 248 3.38 13.31 11.98
C GLY A 248 3.59 12.53 13.26
N ILE A 249 2.49 11.94 13.69
CA ILE A 249 2.34 11.15 14.91
C ILE A 249 1.45 9.95 14.60
N ASP A 250 1.85 8.79 15.11
CA ASP A 250 1.03 7.59 15.20
C ASP A 250 0.97 7.14 16.67
N LEU A 251 -0.21 6.81 17.15
CA LEU A 251 -0.46 6.44 18.54
C LEU A 251 -1.46 5.28 18.59
N GLN A 252 -1.08 4.24 19.32
CA GLN A 252 -1.95 3.10 19.60
C GLN A 252 -2.02 2.86 21.10
N LEU A 253 -3.21 2.54 21.62
CA LEU A 253 -3.42 2.07 22.98
C LEU A 253 -4.19 0.75 22.95
N THR A 254 -3.56 -0.32 23.44
CA THR A 254 -4.17 -1.66 23.53
C THR A 254 -4.52 -1.97 24.98
N HIS A 255 -5.80 -1.94 25.33
CA HIS A 255 -6.25 -2.16 26.71
C HIS A 255 -7.44 -3.12 26.76
N ASP A 256 -7.24 -4.29 27.36
CA ASP A 256 -8.19 -5.41 27.34
C ASP A 256 -8.67 -5.75 25.91
N ALA A 257 -9.96 -5.60 25.64
CA ALA A 257 -10.58 -5.83 24.34
C ALA A 257 -10.62 -4.58 23.45
N TRP A 258 -10.09 -3.45 23.92
CA TRP A 258 -10.10 -2.18 23.21
C TRP A 258 -8.76 -1.90 22.55
N LEU A 259 -8.83 -1.43 21.32
CA LEU A 259 -7.69 -0.91 20.58
C LEU A 259 -8.02 0.50 20.10
N TRP A 260 -7.36 1.51 20.65
CA TRP A 260 -7.50 2.90 20.20
C TRP A 260 -6.36 3.23 19.25
N LYS A 261 -6.68 3.95 18.18
CA LYS A 261 -5.76 4.22 17.07
C LYS A 261 -5.86 5.68 16.66
N PHE A 262 -4.71 6.30 16.41
CA PHE A 262 -4.63 7.67 15.95
C PHE A 262 -3.43 7.87 15.02
N GLU A 263 -3.67 8.51 13.90
CA GLU A 263 -2.66 9.01 12.98
C GLU A 263 -2.94 10.48 12.68
N GLY A 264 -1.91 11.31 12.73
CA GLY A 264 -2.04 12.74 12.43
C GLY A 264 -0.82 13.27 11.72
N ILE A 265 -1.04 14.14 10.74
CA ILE A 265 0.02 14.82 10.00
C ILE A 265 -0.25 16.32 9.86
N VAL A 266 0.83 17.10 9.75
CA VAL A 266 0.82 18.46 9.20
C VAL A 266 1.79 18.48 8.04
N ARG A 267 1.37 19.01 6.90
CA ARG A 267 2.16 18.98 5.66
C ARG A 267 2.12 20.34 4.94
N GLU A 268 3.27 20.77 4.44
CA GLU A 268 3.46 21.92 3.56
C GLU A 268 4.11 21.51 2.23
N GLY A 269 4.07 22.40 1.23
CA GLY A 269 4.75 22.20 -0.07
C GLY A 269 3.86 21.70 -1.21
N GLN A 270 2.54 21.65 -1.00
CA GLN A 270 1.54 21.29 -2.01
C GLN A 270 0.32 22.23 -1.96
N GLY A 271 0.58 23.53 -2.06
CA GLY A 271 -0.40 24.58 -1.76
C GLY A 271 -0.27 25.06 -0.32
N ASP A 272 -1.40 25.43 0.29
CA ASP A 272 -1.46 25.87 1.69
C ASP A 272 -1.10 24.72 2.65
N THR A 273 -0.52 25.08 3.80
CA THR A 273 -0.24 24.11 4.86
C THR A 273 -1.55 23.57 5.41
N PHE A 274 -1.69 22.25 5.48
CA PHE A 274 -2.87 21.59 5.99
C PHE A 274 -2.53 20.52 7.01
N ALA A 275 -3.55 20.07 7.74
CA ALA A 275 -3.48 18.94 8.65
C ALA A 275 -4.47 17.86 8.21
N ALA A 276 -4.11 16.60 8.43
CA ALA A 276 -4.98 15.46 8.23
C ALA A 276 -4.88 14.51 9.44
N VAL A 277 -5.98 13.86 9.78
CA VAL A 277 -6.13 13.00 10.96
C VAL A 277 -6.99 11.80 10.61
N VAL A 278 -6.60 10.62 11.09
CA VAL A 278 -7.46 9.45 11.23
C VAL A 278 -7.45 9.04 12.70
N ALA A 279 -8.64 8.93 13.30
CA ALA A 279 -8.77 8.53 14.69
C ALA A 279 -9.87 7.47 14.80
N GLY A 280 -9.60 6.39 15.52
CA GLY A 280 -10.53 5.29 15.59
C GLY A 280 -10.33 4.37 16.78
N LEU A 281 -11.25 3.43 16.89
CA LEU A 281 -11.20 2.39 17.89
C LEU A 281 -11.70 1.07 17.30
N GLU A 282 -11.20 -0.02 17.86
CA GLU A 282 -11.68 -1.37 17.62
C GLU A 282 -12.02 -2.02 18.97
N TYR A 283 -13.15 -2.74 19.00
CA TYR A 283 -13.54 -3.57 20.13
C TYR A 283 -13.71 -5.02 19.69
N THR A 284 -13.05 -5.94 20.39
CA THR A 284 -13.08 -7.37 20.08
C THR A 284 -13.95 -8.15 21.05
N PHE A 285 -15.00 -8.77 20.53
CA PHE A 285 -15.74 -9.82 21.22
C PHE A 285 -15.00 -11.14 21.01
N PHE A 286 -14.38 -11.64 22.06
CA PHE A 286 -13.68 -12.91 22.02
C PHE A 286 -14.65 -14.09 22.09
N GLN A 287 -14.35 -15.15 21.33
CA GLN A 287 -15.03 -16.46 21.41
C GLN A 287 -16.56 -16.35 21.32
N VAL A 288 -17.05 -15.63 20.31
CA VAL A 288 -18.47 -15.36 20.11
C VAL A 288 -19.23 -16.68 19.95
N ALA A 289 -20.39 -16.75 20.62
CA ALA A 289 -21.27 -17.92 20.60
C ALA A 289 -20.58 -19.24 21.00
N GLU A 290 -19.69 -19.19 22.01
CA GLU A 290 -18.95 -20.36 22.52
C GLU A 290 -18.11 -21.07 21.46
N SER A 291 -17.63 -20.31 20.46
CA SER A 291 -16.74 -20.79 19.40
C SER A 291 -15.33 -20.22 19.56
N ASP A 292 -14.42 -20.63 18.66
CA ASP A 292 -13.08 -20.02 18.58
C ASP A 292 -13.09 -18.71 17.77
N VAL A 293 -14.24 -18.24 17.30
CA VAL A 293 -14.34 -17.05 16.45
C VAL A 293 -14.34 -15.78 17.28
N ASP A 294 -13.46 -14.84 16.93
CA ASP A 294 -13.46 -13.49 17.46
C ASP A 294 -14.10 -12.51 16.46
N LEU A 295 -14.87 -11.55 16.99
CA LEU A 295 -15.52 -10.49 16.22
C LEU A 295 -14.99 -9.13 16.66
N GLY A 296 -14.23 -8.47 15.80
CA GLY A 296 -13.84 -7.07 15.91
C GLY A 296 -14.87 -6.14 15.29
N LEU A 297 -15.21 -5.05 15.97
CA LEU A 297 -15.96 -3.92 15.41
C LEU A 297 -15.06 -2.70 15.39
N ILE A 298 -14.92 -2.06 14.23
CA ILE A 298 -13.98 -0.97 13.98
C ILE A 298 -14.77 0.28 13.59
N VAL A 299 -14.41 1.43 14.17
CA VAL A 299 -14.91 2.74 13.76
C VAL A 299 -13.73 3.69 13.66
N GLU A 300 -13.58 4.37 12.53
CA GLU A 300 -12.57 5.42 12.34
C GLU A 300 -13.20 6.66 11.72
N GLY A 301 -12.82 7.84 12.20
CA GLY A 301 -13.13 9.12 11.60
C GLY A 301 -11.92 9.66 10.86
N LEU A 302 -12.12 10.08 9.62
CA LEU A 302 -11.09 10.58 8.72
C LEU A 302 -11.34 12.06 8.45
N TYR A 303 -10.28 12.85 8.59
CA TYR A 303 -10.28 14.26 8.25
C TYR A 303 -9.05 14.61 7.43
N ASP A 304 -9.23 15.28 6.30
CA ASP A 304 -8.12 15.88 5.54
C ASP A 304 -8.46 17.33 5.18
N GLY A 305 -7.70 18.25 5.76
CA GLY A 305 -7.88 19.68 5.61
C GLY A 305 -7.24 20.28 4.37
N ARG A 306 -6.72 19.46 3.44
CA ARG A 306 -6.23 19.99 2.15
C ARG A 306 -7.40 20.62 1.39
N ASP A 307 -7.12 21.69 0.64
CA ASP A 307 -8.17 22.36 -0.13
C ASP A 307 -8.89 21.38 -1.07
N LYS A 308 -10.22 21.31 -0.94
CA LYS A 308 -11.05 20.50 -1.84
C LYS A 308 -10.93 21.08 -3.25
N LEU A 309 -10.49 20.27 -4.20
CA LEU A 309 -10.42 20.68 -5.61
C LEU A 309 -11.81 21.12 -6.09
N SER A 310 -11.93 22.37 -6.54
CA SER A 310 -12.92 22.69 -7.57
C SER A 310 -12.41 22.14 -8.91
N PHE A 311 -13.28 21.82 -9.85
CA PHE A 311 -12.87 21.40 -11.20
C PHE A 311 -11.99 22.45 -11.90
N ASN A 312 -12.08 23.71 -11.48
CA ASN A 312 -11.21 24.80 -11.93
C ASN A 312 -9.77 24.69 -11.37
N ASP A 313 -9.60 24.11 -10.18
CA ASP A 313 -8.31 23.92 -9.51
C ASP A 313 -7.47 22.79 -10.12
N ILE A 314 -8.09 21.86 -10.85
CA ILE A 314 -7.37 20.82 -11.63
C ILE A 314 -6.51 21.47 -12.74
N ARG A 315 -6.93 22.64 -13.26
CA ARG A 315 -6.14 23.39 -14.24
C ARG A 315 -5.06 24.26 -13.60
N ASP A 316 -5.35 24.87 -12.46
CA ASP A 316 -4.53 25.96 -11.93
C ASP A 316 -3.68 25.59 -10.70
N ASN A 317 -4.10 24.62 -9.87
CA ASN A 317 -3.55 24.45 -8.52
C ASN A 317 -2.86 23.12 -8.20
N GLN A 318 -2.71 22.18 -9.13
CA GLN A 318 -1.77 21.04 -8.96
C GLN A 318 -1.89 20.29 -7.60
N ILE A 319 -3.10 19.95 -7.16
CA ILE A 319 -3.32 19.13 -5.95
C ILE A 319 -3.88 17.76 -6.36
N PHE A 320 -3.39 16.67 -5.76
CA PHE A 320 -4.03 15.35 -5.89
C PHE A 320 -5.23 15.28 -4.96
N PRO A 321 -6.45 15.04 -5.46
CA PRO A 321 -7.62 15.04 -4.61
C PRO A 321 -7.57 13.84 -3.66
N THR A 322 -7.99 14.05 -2.42
CA THR A 322 -8.22 12.98 -1.47
C THR A 322 -9.66 12.50 -1.58
N ILE A 323 -9.87 11.19 -1.46
CA ILE A 323 -11.21 10.58 -1.30
C ILE A 323 -11.59 10.39 0.17
N TYR A 324 -10.69 10.81 1.07
CA TYR A 324 -10.82 10.68 2.52
C TYR A 324 -10.69 12.08 3.11
N ASP A 325 -11.79 12.82 3.19
CA ASP A 325 -11.83 14.21 3.64
C ASP A 325 -12.66 14.44 4.90
N LYS A 326 -13.89 13.92 4.98
CA LYS A 326 -14.81 14.04 6.12
C LYS A 326 -15.62 12.77 6.19
N ASP A 327 -14.89 11.67 6.33
CA ASP A 327 -15.43 10.33 6.18
C ASP A 327 -15.49 9.61 7.53
N ILE A 328 -16.38 8.62 7.58
CA ILE A 328 -16.45 7.65 8.64
C ILE A 328 -16.25 6.28 8.01
N PHE A 329 -15.28 5.53 8.52
CA PHE A 329 -15.09 4.13 8.25
C PHE A 329 -15.76 3.29 9.34
N LEU A 330 -16.56 2.32 8.92
CA LEU A 330 -17.15 1.29 9.76
C LEU A 330 -16.66 -0.07 9.28
N GLY A 331 -16.00 -0.81 10.16
CA GLY A 331 -15.40 -2.10 9.83
C GLY A 331 -15.85 -3.21 10.77
N THR A 332 -15.78 -4.44 10.28
CA THR A 332 -15.88 -5.63 11.10
C THR A 332 -14.85 -6.66 10.67
N ARG A 333 -14.22 -7.30 11.65
CA ARG A 333 -13.23 -8.35 11.44
C ARG A 333 -13.71 -9.63 12.11
N LEU A 334 -13.80 -10.72 11.35
CA LEU A 334 -14.00 -12.06 11.87
C LEU A 334 -12.69 -12.82 11.78
N ALA A 335 -12.14 -13.21 12.93
CA ALA A 335 -11.00 -14.10 13.01
C ALA A 335 -11.49 -15.46 13.50
N PHE A 336 -11.33 -16.51 12.69
CA PHE A 336 -11.83 -17.84 13.06
C PHE A 336 -10.89 -18.59 14.01
N ASN A 337 -9.68 -18.06 14.20
CA ASN A 337 -8.62 -18.65 15.03
C ASN A 337 -8.34 -20.13 14.73
N ASP A 338 -8.58 -20.56 13.48
CA ASP A 338 -8.28 -21.91 13.02
C ASP A 338 -6.83 -22.02 12.52
N VAL A 339 -6.32 -23.26 12.40
CA VAL A 339 -4.95 -23.53 11.91
C VAL A 339 -4.75 -23.01 10.48
N GLN A 340 -5.84 -22.81 9.72
CA GLN A 340 -5.81 -22.26 8.37
C GLN A 340 -5.79 -20.73 8.32
N ALA A 341 -5.79 -20.07 9.48
CA ALA A 341 -5.82 -18.62 9.62
C ALA A 341 -6.96 -17.99 8.81
N SER A 342 -8.16 -18.58 8.88
CA SER A 342 -9.31 -18.05 8.16
C SER A 342 -9.75 -16.71 8.76
N SER A 343 -9.99 -15.72 7.91
CA SER A 343 -10.45 -14.40 8.33
C SER A 343 -11.36 -13.75 7.29
N VAL A 344 -12.17 -12.81 7.76
CA VAL A 344 -12.96 -11.90 6.93
C VAL A 344 -12.84 -10.49 7.50
N LEU A 345 -12.54 -9.51 6.66
CA LEU A 345 -12.61 -8.10 6.97
C LEU A 345 -13.63 -7.46 6.03
N ALA A 346 -14.63 -6.77 6.57
CA ALA A 346 -15.54 -5.97 5.78
C ALA A 346 -15.51 -4.53 6.29
N GLY A 347 -15.31 -3.59 5.38
CA GLY A 347 -15.19 -2.16 5.66
C GLY A 347 -16.10 -1.34 4.77
N PHE A 348 -16.74 -0.32 5.34
CA PHE A 348 -17.62 0.60 4.65
C PHE A 348 -17.20 2.04 4.95
N VAL A 349 -17.03 2.85 3.91
CA VAL A 349 -16.69 4.27 4.02
C VAL A 349 -17.87 5.11 3.57
N THR A 350 -18.22 6.11 4.37
CA THR A 350 -19.22 7.12 4.02
C THR A 350 -18.68 8.51 4.30
N ASP A 351 -18.88 9.41 3.34
CA ASP A 351 -18.65 10.83 3.51
C ASP A 351 -19.86 11.42 4.27
N ILE A 352 -19.60 12.32 5.22
CA ILE A 352 -20.65 12.93 6.07
C ILE A 352 -21.53 13.92 5.27
N GLU A 353 -21.00 14.50 4.19
CA GLU A 353 -21.66 15.48 3.31
C GLU A 353 -22.28 14.82 2.07
N ASP A 354 -21.57 13.87 1.44
CA ASP A 354 -21.91 13.30 0.14
C ASP A 354 -22.52 11.87 0.23
N GLY A 355 -22.36 11.18 1.35
CA GLY A 355 -23.01 9.88 1.63
C GLY A 355 -22.11 8.66 1.37
N PRO A 356 -22.71 7.46 1.13
CA PRO A 356 -21.94 6.22 0.94
C PRO A 356 -20.91 6.32 -0.19
N ALA A 357 -19.65 6.04 0.13
CA ALA A 357 -18.55 6.10 -0.84
C ALA A 357 -18.20 4.69 -1.35
N THR A 358 -17.76 3.81 -0.46
CA THR A 358 -17.23 2.48 -0.82
C THR A 358 -17.59 1.39 0.19
N LEU A 359 -17.65 0.15 -0.30
CA LEU A 359 -17.70 -1.07 0.51
C LEU A 359 -16.60 -2.01 0.02
N ARG A 360 -15.80 -2.52 0.95
CA ARG A 360 -14.78 -3.54 0.66
C ARG A 360 -14.99 -4.74 1.58
N VAL A 361 -14.83 -5.94 1.01
CA VAL A 361 -14.88 -7.20 1.75
C VAL A 361 -13.68 -8.03 1.32
N GLU A 362 -12.86 -8.41 2.27
CA GLU A 362 -11.73 -9.30 2.08
C GLU A 362 -11.95 -10.56 2.90
N ALA A 363 -11.69 -11.72 2.30
CA ALA A 363 -11.74 -12.98 2.99
C ALA A 363 -10.58 -13.86 2.55
N GLU A 364 -9.90 -14.48 3.50
CA GLU A 364 -8.75 -15.32 3.22
C GLU A 364 -8.77 -16.62 4.02
N ARG A 365 -8.15 -17.65 3.45
CA ARG A 365 -7.94 -18.94 4.10
C ARG A 365 -6.77 -19.69 3.49
N ARG A 366 -5.97 -20.36 4.33
CA ARG A 366 -4.94 -21.32 3.89
C ARG A 366 -5.50 -22.72 3.69
N PHE A 367 -4.93 -23.45 2.73
CA PHE A 367 -5.22 -24.86 2.47
C PHE A 367 -3.91 -25.65 2.49
N GLY A 368 -3.79 -26.59 3.43
CA GLY A 368 -2.52 -27.26 3.67
C GLY A 368 -1.46 -26.28 4.19
N GLU A 369 -0.20 -26.49 3.80
CA GLU A 369 0.94 -25.70 4.30
C GLU A 369 1.32 -24.54 3.37
N ASP A 370 0.88 -24.57 2.11
CA ASP A 370 1.49 -23.77 1.05
C ASP A 370 0.51 -23.19 0.03
N LEU A 371 -0.80 -23.28 0.25
CA LEU A 371 -1.81 -22.63 -0.58
C LEU A 371 -2.64 -21.63 0.23
N LYS A 372 -2.93 -20.47 -0.35
CA LYS A 372 -3.87 -19.46 0.17
C LYS A 372 -4.89 -19.13 -0.90
N ILE A 373 -6.16 -19.06 -0.52
CA ILE A 373 -7.21 -18.45 -1.33
C ILE A 373 -7.59 -17.14 -0.67
N GLU A 374 -7.75 -16.12 -1.49
CA GLU A 374 -8.19 -14.79 -1.09
C GLU A 374 -9.32 -14.34 -2.01
N PHE A 375 -10.34 -13.77 -1.42
CA PHE A 375 -11.49 -13.17 -2.07
C PHE A 375 -11.53 -11.70 -1.69
N ILE A 376 -11.66 -10.82 -2.68
CA ILE A 376 -11.81 -9.38 -2.48
C ILE A 376 -13.06 -8.95 -3.25
N GLY A 377 -14.00 -8.30 -2.58
CA GLY A 377 -15.13 -7.61 -3.20
C GLY A 377 -15.01 -6.12 -2.93
N GLN A 378 -15.11 -5.31 -3.98
CA GLN A 378 -15.07 -3.85 -3.89
C GLN A 378 -16.29 -3.27 -4.61
N ALA A 379 -16.99 -2.37 -3.92
CA ALA A 379 -18.07 -1.59 -4.49
C ALA A 379 -17.83 -0.08 -4.27
N PHE A 380 -18.29 0.70 -5.23
CA PHE A 380 -18.26 2.15 -5.29
C PHE A 380 -19.71 2.63 -5.48
N PHE A 381 -20.15 3.56 -4.65
CA PHE A 381 -21.53 4.05 -4.65
C PHE A 381 -21.65 5.53 -4.99
N GLU A 382 -20.53 6.26 -4.98
CA GLU A 382 -20.50 7.69 -5.20
C GLU A 382 -20.80 8.07 -6.67
N GLU A 383 -21.76 8.97 -6.86
CA GLU A 383 -22.17 9.48 -8.17
C GLU A 383 -21.83 10.97 -8.36
N ALA A 384 -21.51 11.70 -7.30
CA ALA A 384 -21.23 13.13 -7.34
C ALA A 384 -19.97 13.41 -8.18
N PRO A 385 -20.06 14.17 -9.29
CA PRO A 385 -18.93 14.40 -10.19
C PRO A 385 -17.75 15.15 -9.56
N LYS A 386 -17.97 15.82 -8.42
CA LYS A 386 -16.95 16.52 -7.64
C LYS A 386 -16.12 15.57 -6.76
N ASN A 387 -16.65 14.39 -6.43
CA ASN A 387 -15.97 13.42 -5.60
C ASN A 387 -15.12 12.49 -6.50
N PRO A 388 -13.80 12.37 -6.29
CA PRO A 388 -12.95 11.52 -7.12
C PRO A 388 -13.34 10.04 -7.10
N VAL A 389 -14.03 9.55 -6.05
CA VAL A 389 -14.57 8.18 -6.01
C VAL A 389 -15.50 7.92 -7.20
N SER A 390 -16.20 8.94 -7.69
CA SER A 390 -17.09 8.83 -8.84
C SER A 390 -16.38 8.40 -10.14
N PHE A 391 -15.05 8.52 -10.23
CA PHE A 391 -14.27 8.02 -11.36
C PHE A 391 -14.32 6.49 -11.49
N PHE A 392 -14.65 5.81 -10.39
CA PHE A 392 -14.69 4.35 -10.27
C PHE A 392 -16.12 3.80 -10.09
N ARG A 393 -17.16 4.63 -10.24
CA ARG A 393 -18.55 4.26 -9.93
C ARG A 393 -19.14 3.10 -10.72
N GLN A 394 -18.51 2.69 -11.84
CA GLN A 394 -18.88 1.49 -12.58
C GLN A 394 -17.78 0.42 -12.52
N ASP A 395 -16.79 0.57 -11.65
CA ASP A 395 -15.64 -0.32 -11.53
C ASP A 395 -15.76 -1.24 -10.31
N ASN A 396 -16.98 -1.51 -9.86
CA ASN A 396 -17.27 -2.57 -8.89
C ASN A 396 -16.60 -3.87 -9.34
N PHE A 397 -15.95 -4.59 -8.43
CA PHE A 397 -15.25 -5.82 -8.80
C PHE A 397 -15.27 -6.88 -7.72
N VAL A 398 -15.04 -8.10 -8.17
CA VAL A 398 -14.75 -9.25 -7.33
C VAL A 398 -13.46 -9.89 -7.82
N THR A 399 -12.50 -10.09 -6.93
CA THR A 399 -11.24 -10.78 -7.20
C THR A 399 -11.18 -12.09 -6.42
N LEU A 400 -10.81 -13.16 -7.12
CA LEU A 400 -10.37 -14.42 -6.52
C LEU A 400 -8.89 -14.59 -6.82
N ARG A 401 -8.08 -14.76 -5.78
CA ARG A 401 -6.64 -14.99 -5.87
C ARG A 401 -6.29 -16.32 -5.23
N LEU A 402 -5.52 -17.13 -5.96
CA LEU A 402 -4.95 -18.39 -5.48
C LEU A 402 -3.43 -18.25 -5.48
N SER A 403 -2.84 -18.25 -4.28
CA SER A 403 -1.40 -18.14 -4.08
C SER A 403 -0.80 -19.49 -3.64
N LYS A 404 0.32 -19.86 -4.26
CA LYS A 404 1.18 -20.99 -3.89
C LYS A 404 2.49 -20.46 -3.31
N PHE A 405 2.79 -20.85 -2.09
CA PHE A 405 4.05 -20.57 -1.41
C PHE A 405 5.04 -21.72 -1.64
N PHE A 406 6.34 -21.42 -1.65
CA PHE A 406 7.40 -22.42 -1.83
C PHE A 406 8.65 -22.12 -1.01
#